data_AF-A0A1H2UK89-F1
#
_entry.id   AF-A0A1H2UK89-F1
#
_cell.length_a   1.000
_cell.length_b   1.000
_cell.length_c   1.000
_cell.angle_alpha   90.00
_cell.angle_beta   90.00
_cell.angle_gamma   90.00
#
_symmetry.space_group_name_H-M   'P 1'
#
loop_
_entity.id
_entity.type
_entity.pdbx_description
1 polymer ?
#
loop_
_entity_poly.entity_id
_entity_poly.type
_entity_poly.pdbx_seq_one_letter_code
_entity_poly.pdbx_strand_id
1 'polypeptide(L)'
;MDSARADKFPLVLNSLNTHNSGRMKHHPNDLIMLFNDLFRESFRTILVRGTDEPEYLPEVEGGGPAKVIFAHGYYASALHEISHWCIAGDYRRTLVDYGYWYCPDGRTAEQQQCFEQVEVKPQALEWLFSVAAGFRFHISVDNLNGGGAVDGAGFKRRVREQADRYLTNGMPGRAEAFFRTLMHFYGMADRFSSAWQAEFPDTAPVHS
;
A
#
# COMPACT_ATOMS: atom_id res chain seq x y z
N MET A 1 32.65 -17.51 38.16
CA MET A 1 32.45 -17.92 36.76
C MET A 1 30.97 -18.19 36.60
N ASP A 2 30.10 -17.37 36.01
CA ASP A 2 30.19 -16.00 35.53
C ASP A 2 28.81 -15.37 35.71
N SER A 3 28.80 -14.11 36.14
CA SER A 3 27.61 -13.26 36.23
C SER A 3 27.41 -12.57 34.89
N ALA A 4 26.23 -12.70 34.28
CA ALA A 4 25.80 -11.80 33.23
C ALA A 4 24.31 -11.47 33.40
N ARG A 5 24.06 -10.30 34.01
CA ARG A 5 22.80 -9.56 33.93
C ARG A 5 22.52 -9.26 32.45
N ALA A 6 21.30 -9.53 32.00
CA ALA A 6 20.81 -9.00 30.73
C ALA A 6 20.49 -7.51 30.92
N ASP A 7 21.43 -6.66 30.52
CA ASP A 7 21.23 -5.22 30.47
C ASP A 7 20.21 -4.87 29.38
N LYS A 8 19.13 -4.21 29.79
CA LYS A 8 18.15 -3.59 28.92
C LYS A 8 18.84 -2.45 28.16
N PHE A 9 19.06 -2.61 26.87
CA PHE A 9 19.47 -1.52 25.99
C PHE A 9 18.32 -0.51 25.86
N PRO A 10 18.51 0.78 26.21
CA PRO A 10 17.56 1.81 25.85
C PRO A 10 17.72 2.10 24.34
N LEU A 11 16.64 1.92 23.58
CA LEU A 11 16.51 2.49 22.24
C LEU A 11 16.45 4.01 22.38
N VAL A 12 17.62 4.64 22.48
CA VAL A 12 17.78 6.07 22.28
C VAL A 12 17.66 6.30 20.77
N LEU A 13 16.47 6.68 20.30
CA LEU A 13 16.31 7.32 19.00
C LEU A 13 17.08 8.63 19.05
N ASN A 14 18.34 8.62 18.64
CA ASN A 14 19.04 9.86 18.33
C ASN A 14 18.27 10.53 17.18
N SER A 15 17.72 11.71 17.48
CA SER A 15 17.10 12.63 16.53
C SER A 15 17.95 12.72 15.26
N LEU A 16 17.45 12.15 14.17
CA LEU A 16 18.04 12.36 12.86
C LEU A 16 17.81 13.82 12.50
N ASN A 17 18.92 14.54 12.38
CA ASN A 17 18.99 15.94 11.99
C ASN A 17 18.02 16.25 10.84
N THR A 18 17.08 17.14 11.12
CA THR A 18 16.38 17.96 10.13
C THR A 18 17.42 18.68 9.29
N HIS A 19 17.58 18.29 8.02
CA HIS A 19 17.84 19.15 6.85
C HIS A 19 18.11 18.26 5.62
N ASN A 20 17.05 17.96 4.86
CA ASN A 20 17.22 17.58 3.47
C ASN A 20 16.03 18.10 2.65
N SER A 21 16.13 19.33 2.15
CA SER A 21 15.15 19.94 1.24
C SER A 21 15.29 19.46 -0.21
N GLY A 22 15.91 18.30 -0.44
CA GLY A 22 15.85 17.60 -1.73
C GLY A 22 14.62 16.70 -1.79
N ARG A 23 13.96 16.60 -2.95
CA ARG A 23 12.94 15.56 -3.19
C ARG A 23 13.54 14.20 -2.81
N MET A 24 13.05 13.58 -1.74
CA MET A 24 13.42 12.19 -1.43
C MET A 24 13.09 11.33 -2.65
N LYS A 25 14.07 10.57 -3.12
CA LYS A 25 13.85 9.61 -4.20
C LYS A 25 13.18 8.39 -3.60
N HIS A 26 12.02 8.01 -4.11
CA HIS A 26 11.31 6.80 -3.71
C HIS A 26 12.00 5.56 -4.28
N HIS A 27 12.53 4.70 -3.40
CA HIS A 27 13.11 3.43 -3.80
C HIS A 27 12.27 2.28 -3.23
N PRO A 28 11.99 1.20 -3.99
CA PRO A 28 11.20 0.06 -3.49
C PRO A 28 11.80 -0.58 -2.22
N ASN A 29 13.12 -0.49 -2.03
CA ASN A 29 13.78 -0.99 -0.82
C ASN A 29 13.32 -0.26 0.45
N ASP A 30 12.89 1.00 0.36
CA ASP A 30 12.31 1.72 1.49
C ASP A 30 11.05 0.98 1.96
N LEU A 31 10.17 0.61 1.01
CA LEU A 31 8.94 -0.13 1.32
C LEU A 31 9.22 -1.53 1.85
N ILE A 32 10.23 -2.23 1.32
CA ILE A 32 10.65 -3.54 1.84
C ILE A 32 11.07 -3.42 3.30
N MET A 33 11.93 -2.45 3.62
CA MET A 33 12.40 -2.23 4.99
C MET A 33 11.23 -1.88 5.91
N LEU A 34 10.44 -0.86 5.57
CA LEU A 34 9.33 -0.39 6.40
C LEU A 34 8.25 -1.45 6.61
N PHE A 35 7.91 -2.22 5.56
CA PHE A 35 6.94 -3.29 5.66
C PHE A 35 7.45 -4.43 6.55
N ASN A 36 8.69 -4.87 6.33
CA ASN A 36 9.26 -6.00 7.06
C ASN A 36 9.45 -5.66 8.53
N ASP A 37 9.88 -4.43 8.85
CA ASP A 37 10.02 -3.97 10.23
C ASP A 37 8.68 -3.98 10.99
N LEU A 38 7.57 -3.68 10.31
CA LEU A 38 6.24 -3.69 10.91
C LEU A 38 5.62 -5.09 11.05
N PHE A 39 5.77 -5.92 10.01
CA PHE A 39 4.88 -7.08 9.83
C PHE A 39 5.59 -8.44 9.86
N ARG A 40 6.93 -8.47 9.82
CA ARG A 40 7.67 -9.74 9.83
C ARG A 40 7.43 -10.54 11.11
N GLU A 41 7.49 -9.91 12.27
CA GLU A 41 7.32 -10.63 13.54
C GLU A 41 5.85 -10.83 13.90
N SER A 42 5.03 -9.78 13.72
CA SER A 42 3.62 -9.76 14.15
C SER A 42 2.68 -10.53 13.22
N PHE A 43 2.95 -10.54 11.92
CA PHE A 43 2.13 -11.22 10.91
C PHE A 43 2.90 -12.27 10.13
N ARG A 44 4.17 -12.54 10.46
CA ARG A 44 5.01 -13.53 9.77
C ARG A 44 4.97 -13.35 8.25
N THR A 45 4.93 -12.09 7.80
CA THR A 45 4.84 -11.73 6.38
C THR A 45 5.97 -10.80 6.01
N ILE A 46 6.61 -11.05 4.87
CA ILE A 46 7.66 -10.20 4.30
C ILE A 46 7.28 -9.69 2.92
N LEU A 47 7.74 -8.49 2.58
CA LEU A 47 7.70 -7.93 1.23
C LEU A 47 8.98 -8.33 0.48
N VAL A 48 8.81 -8.84 -0.74
CA VAL A 48 9.90 -9.37 -1.56
C VAL A 48 9.82 -8.75 -2.95
N ARG A 49 10.97 -8.31 -3.47
CA ARG A 49 11.07 -7.89 -4.87
C ARG A 49 11.06 -9.12 -5.78
N GLY A 50 10.03 -9.23 -6.62
CA GLY A 50 9.94 -10.21 -7.70
C GLY A 50 10.57 -9.73 -9.00
N THR A 51 10.57 -10.61 -9.99
CA THR A 51 11.03 -10.34 -11.37
C THR A 51 9.87 -9.94 -12.25
N ASP A 52 8.90 -10.84 -12.43
CA ASP A 52 7.96 -10.79 -13.55
C ASP A 52 6.53 -10.46 -13.09
N GLU A 53 5.92 -11.34 -12.30
CA GLU A 53 4.53 -11.19 -11.85
C GLU A 53 4.46 -10.94 -10.32
N PRO A 54 3.49 -10.13 -9.87
CA PRO A 54 3.18 -10.04 -8.47
C PRO A 54 2.52 -11.34 -8.00
N GLU A 55 2.79 -11.74 -6.77
CA GLU A 55 2.21 -12.95 -6.19
C GLU A 55 2.16 -12.85 -4.66
N TYR A 56 1.11 -13.37 -4.06
CA TYR A 56 1.08 -13.66 -2.64
C TYR A 56 1.25 -15.16 -2.37
N LEU A 57 2.31 -15.49 -1.63
CA LEU A 57 2.57 -16.84 -1.15
C LEU A 57 2.25 -16.91 0.35
N PRO A 58 1.34 -17.80 0.79
CA PRO A 58 1.09 -18.01 2.21
C PRO A 58 2.30 -18.63 2.90
N GLU A 59 2.28 -18.66 4.23
CA GLU A 59 3.29 -19.40 5.00
C GLU A 59 3.37 -20.85 4.52
N VAL A 60 4.60 -21.34 4.35
CA VAL A 60 4.85 -22.71 3.88
C VAL A 60 4.88 -23.65 5.07
N GLU A 61 4.32 -24.86 4.90
CA GLU A 61 4.55 -25.96 5.85
C GLU A 61 6.06 -26.20 5.99
N GLY A 62 6.61 -25.94 7.18
CA GLY A 62 8.07 -25.92 7.42
C GLY A 62 8.62 -24.59 7.96
N GLY A 63 7.79 -23.55 8.08
CA GLY A 63 8.07 -22.39 8.96
C GLY A 63 8.60 -21.12 8.27
N GLY A 64 8.58 -21.06 6.94
CA GLY A 64 8.90 -19.84 6.20
C GLY A 64 7.77 -18.80 6.29
N PRO A 65 8.08 -17.49 6.40
CA PRO A 65 7.06 -16.44 6.43
C PRO A 65 6.31 -16.37 5.09
N ALA A 66 5.07 -15.86 5.14
CA ALA A 66 4.32 -15.49 3.96
C ALA A 66 5.05 -14.38 3.18
N LYS A 67 4.86 -14.34 1.87
CA LYS A 67 5.55 -13.39 0.99
C LYS A 67 4.53 -12.61 0.19
N VAL A 68 4.64 -11.29 0.26
CA VAL A 68 4.02 -10.37 -0.70
C VAL A 68 5.10 -10.05 -1.73
N ILE A 69 4.94 -10.54 -2.96
CA ILE A 69 5.91 -10.40 -4.04
C ILE A 69 5.39 -9.34 -5.00
N PHE A 70 6.17 -8.29 -5.26
CA PHE A 70 5.82 -7.23 -6.20
C PHE A 70 6.71 -7.26 -7.44
N ALA A 71 6.15 -6.88 -8.58
CA ALA A 71 6.77 -7.05 -9.89
C ALA A 71 7.79 -5.95 -10.23
N HIS A 72 8.80 -6.32 -11.03
CA HIS A 72 9.76 -5.43 -11.71
C HIS A 72 10.60 -4.50 -10.80
N GLY A 73 10.45 -4.56 -9.48
CA GLY A 73 11.08 -3.59 -8.59
C GLY A 73 10.45 -2.19 -8.63
N TYR A 74 9.22 -2.04 -9.11
CA TYR A 74 8.58 -0.72 -9.16
C TYR A 74 7.98 -0.33 -7.81
N TYR A 75 8.20 0.91 -7.40
CA TYR A 75 7.67 1.46 -6.15
C TYR A 75 6.13 1.42 -6.10
N ALA A 76 5.48 1.78 -7.21
CA ALA A 76 4.02 1.71 -7.35
C ALA A 76 3.51 0.26 -7.23
N SER A 77 4.19 -0.70 -7.86
CA SER A 77 3.82 -2.13 -7.73
C SER A 77 3.93 -2.60 -6.28
N ALA A 78 4.98 -2.21 -5.55
CA ALA A 78 5.10 -2.53 -4.13
C ALA A 78 3.94 -1.92 -3.29
N LEU A 79 3.57 -0.66 -3.52
CA LEU A 79 2.42 -0.05 -2.83
C LEU A 79 1.11 -0.76 -3.15
N HIS A 80 0.92 -1.16 -4.40
CA HIS A 80 -0.26 -1.90 -4.85
C HIS A 80 -0.39 -3.24 -4.11
N GLU A 81 0.67 -4.05 -4.09
CA GLU A 81 0.66 -5.37 -3.42
C GLU A 81 0.46 -5.26 -1.90
N ILE A 82 1.08 -4.27 -1.26
CA ILE A 82 0.86 -4.00 0.17
C ILE A 82 -0.60 -3.62 0.43
N SER A 83 -1.23 -2.89 -0.48
CA SER A 83 -2.64 -2.49 -0.38
C SER A 83 -3.56 -3.71 -0.48
N HIS A 84 -3.32 -4.60 -1.44
CA HIS A 84 -4.03 -5.89 -1.53
C HIS A 84 -3.88 -6.72 -0.26
N TRP A 85 -2.64 -6.85 0.23
CA TRP A 85 -2.36 -7.58 1.46
C TRP A 85 -3.12 -7.02 2.66
N CYS A 86 -3.16 -5.68 2.80
CA CYS A 86 -3.88 -4.98 3.87
C CYS A 86 -5.39 -5.24 3.86
N ILE A 87 -5.99 -5.41 2.68
CA ILE A 87 -7.43 -5.70 2.51
C ILE A 87 -7.73 -7.19 2.73
N ALA A 88 -6.82 -8.09 2.36
CA ALA A 88 -7.03 -9.53 2.47
C ALA A 88 -7.20 -9.99 3.93
N GLY A 89 -8.40 -10.46 4.29
CA GLY A 89 -8.70 -11.00 5.62
C GLY A 89 -7.96 -12.30 5.93
N ASP A 90 -8.02 -12.75 7.19
CA ASP A 90 -7.17 -13.83 7.71
C ASP A 90 -7.28 -15.13 6.91
N TYR A 91 -8.49 -15.55 6.57
CA TYR A 91 -8.72 -16.72 5.72
C TYR A 91 -8.10 -16.57 4.34
N ARG A 92 -8.22 -15.39 3.70
CA ARG A 92 -7.64 -15.20 2.37
C ARG A 92 -6.12 -15.27 2.39
N ARG A 93 -5.49 -14.85 3.48
CA ARG A 93 -4.02 -14.93 3.65
C ARG A 93 -3.50 -16.37 3.81
N THR A 94 -4.36 -17.38 3.86
CA THR A 94 -3.96 -18.79 3.78
C THR A 94 -3.97 -19.33 2.35
N LEU A 95 -4.38 -18.53 1.37
CA LEU A 95 -4.51 -18.93 -0.03
C LEU A 95 -3.47 -18.18 -0.88
N VAL A 96 -2.93 -18.87 -1.89
CA VAL A 96 -2.13 -18.22 -2.95
C VAL A 96 -2.97 -17.13 -3.62
N ASP A 97 -2.37 -15.95 -3.82
CA ASP A 97 -3.03 -14.75 -4.36
C ASP A 97 -4.35 -14.40 -3.69
N TYR A 98 -4.46 -14.68 -2.39
CA TYR A 98 -5.64 -14.42 -1.59
C TYR A 98 -6.91 -15.17 -2.07
N GLY A 99 -6.74 -16.14 -2.97
CA GLY A 99 -7.82 -16.84 -3.67
C GLY A 99 -8.50 -16.00 -4.76
N TYR A 100 -7.89 -14.90 -5.22
CA TYR A 100 -8.37 -14.18 -6.39
C TYR A 100 -8.07 -14.94 -7.67
N TRP A 101 -8.95 -14.81 -8.67
CA TRP A 101 -8.72 -15.37 -10.00
C TRP A 101 -8.07 -14.33 -10.90
N TYR A 102 -7.00 -14.70 -11.60
CA TYR A 102 -6.37 -13.84 -12.60
C TYR A 102 -7.26 -13.75 -13.85
N CYS A 103 -7.78 -12.56 -14.12
CA CYS A 103 -8.51 -12.28 -15.36
C CYS A 103 -7.57 -11.48 -16.27
N PRO A 104 -6.99 -12.10 -17.31
CA PRO A 104 -6.06 -11.42 -18.20
C PRO A 104 -6.76 -10.29 -18.95
N ASP A 105 -5.95 -9.41 -19.52
CA ASP A 105 -6.36 -8.34 -20.40
C ASP A 105 -7.29 -8.81 -21.54
N GLY A 106 -8.16 -7.92 -22.05
CA GLY A 106 -9.23 -8.27 -23.00
C GLY A 106 -10.59 -8.54 -22.34
N ARG A 107 -10.85 -7.93 -21.19
CA ARG A 107 -12.06 -8.14 -20.39
C ARG A 107 -13.32 -7.56 -21.06
N THR A 108 -14.44 -8.27 -20.93
CA THR A 108 -15.77 -7.73 -21.27
C THR A 108 -16.16 -6.60 -20.31
N ALA A 109 -17.20 -5.83 -20.66
CA ALA A 109 -17.70 -4.75 -19.79
C ALA A 109 -18.11 -5.27 -18.41
N GLU A 110 -18.75 -6.43 -18.34
CA GLU A 110 -19.19 -7.08 -17.10
C GLU A 110 -17.99 -7.53 -16.26
N GLN A 111 -16.98 -8.13 -16.91
CA GLN A 111 -15.74 -8.54 -16.24
C GLN A 111 -14.96 -7.33 -15.71
N GLN A 112 -14.92 -6.23 -16.47
CA GLN A 112 -14.31 -4.97 -16.04
C GLN A 112 -15.04 -4.39 -14.83
N GLN A 113 -16.38 -4.42 -14.80
CA GLN A 113 -17.15 -3.97 -13.65
C GLN A 113 -16.88 -4.81 -12.39
N CYS A 114 -16.79 -6.13 -12.51
CA CYS A 114 -16.43 -7.01 -11.41
C CYS A 114 -15.03 -6.71 -10.87
N PHE A 115 -14.07 -6.47 -11.76
CA PHE A 115 -12.73 -6.04 -11.36
C PHE A 115 -12.73 -4.70 -10.64
N GLU A 116 -13.37 -3.68 -11.21
CA GLU A 116 -13.44 -2.36 -10.60
C GLU A 116 -14.03 -2.43 -9.18
N GLN A 117 -15.04 -3.29 -8.95
CA GLN A 117 -15.61 -3.48 -7.62
C GLN A 117 -14.61 -4.02 -6.59
N VAL A 118 -13.74 -4.96 -6.97
CA VAL A 118 -12.74 -5.52 -6.06
C VAL A 118 -11.54 -4.58 -5.87
N GLU A 119 -11.26 -3.73 -6.86
CA GLU A 119 -10.13 -2.80 -6.88
C GLU A 119 -10.38 -1.47 -6.13
N VAL A 120 -11.63 -1.10 -5.86
CA VAL A 120 -11.92 0.18 -5.16
C VAL A 120 -11.16 0.29 -3.84
N LYS A 121 -11.12 -0.78 -3.04
CA LYS A 121 -10.49 -0.75 -1.70
C LYS A 121 -8.96 -0.80 -1.76
N PRO A 122 -8.32 -1.70 -2.52
CA PRO A 122 -6.88 -1.70 -2.72
C PRO A 122 -6.38 -0.36 -3.27
N GLN A 123 -6.95 0.15 -4.37
CA GLN A 123 -6.47 1.40 -4.96
C GLN A 123 -6.74 2.63 -4.08
N ALA A 124 -7.75 2.59 -3.20
CA ALA A 124 -7.96 3.64 -2.21
C ALA A 124 -6.82 3.67 -1.17
N LEU A 125 -6.37 2.50 -0.69
CA LEU A 125 -5.20 2.43 0.19
C LEU A 125 -3.92 2.81 -0.55
N GLU A 126 -3.75 2.35 -1.80
CA GLU A 126 -2.58 2.68 -2.62
C GLU A 126 -2.44 4.20 -2.82
N TRP A 127 -3.55 4.90 -3.06
CA TRP A 127 -3.57 6.36 -3.18
C TRP A 127 -3.17 7.03 -1.86
N LEU A 128 -3.74 6.60 -0.74
CA LEU A 128 -3.41 7.15 0.58
C LEU A 128 -1.95 6.89 0.95
N PHE A 129 -1.42 5.70 0.67
CA PHE A 129 -0.01 5.38 0.87
C PHE A 129 0.91 6.20 -0.04
N SER A 130 0.51 6.40 -1.30
CA SER A 130 1.26 7.25 -2.24
C SER A 130 1.38 8.66 -1.70
N VAL A 131 0.27 9.27 -1.26
CA VAL A 131 0.28 10.62 -0.68
C VAL A 131 1.03 10.66 0.64
N ALA A 132 0.90 9.65 1.50
CA ALA A 132 1.68 9.52 2.74
C ALA A 132 3.18 9.42 2.50
N ALA A 133 3.59 8.89 1.35
CA ALA A 133 4.98 8.85 0.93
C ALA A 133 5.43 10.11 0.16
N GLY A 134 4.52 11.02 -0.21
CA GLY A 134 4.83 12.11 -1.15
C GLY A 134 5.12 11.60 -2.57
N PHE A 135 4.58 10.44 -2.94
CA PHE A 135 4.68 9.80 -4.24
C PHE A 135 3.41 10.06 -5.07
N ARG A 136 3.55 10.10 -6.40
CA ARG A 136 2.42 10.35 -7.31
C ARG A 136 1.63 9.08 -7.58
N PHE A 137 0.35 9.08 -7.22
CA PHE A 137 -0.57 7.99 -7.55
C PHE A 137 -1.09 8.07 -8.99
N HIS A 138 -1.31 6.91 -9.61
CA HIS A 138 -2.00 6.77 -10.88
C HIS A 138 -3.06 5.69 -10.74
N ILE A 139 -4.30 6.01 -11.13
CA ILE A 139 -5.39 5.03 -11.14
C ILE A 139 -5.08 3.95 -12.18
N SER A 140 -5.24 2.68 -11.81
CA SER A 140 -5.05 1.55 -12.74
C SER A 140 -6.40 0.92 -13.10
N VAL A 141 -6.73 0.89 -14.38
CA VAL A 141 -7.92 0.19 -14.89
C VAL A 141 -7.57 -1.17 -15.50
N ASP A 142 -6.28 -1.42 -15.72
CA ASP A 142 -5.62 -2.67 -16.11
C ASP A 142 -6.20 -3.42 -17.34
N ASN A 143 -6.76 -2.71 -18.33
CA ASN A 143 -7.41 -3.33 -19.51
C ASN A 143 -6.92 -2.67 -20.81
N LEU A 144 -5.70 -2.98 -21.24
CA LEU A 144 -5.04 -2.36 -22.39
C LEU A 144 -5.53 -2.90 -23.75
N ASN A 145 -5.92 -4.17 -23.82
CA ASN A 145 -6.39 -4.87 -25.02
C ASN A 145 -7.92 -5.09 -25.05
N GLY A 146 -8.64 -4.72 -23.98
CA GLY A 146 -10.10 -4.64 -23.96
C GLY A 146 -10.63 -3.27 -24.43
N GLY A 147 -11.93 -3.03 -24.25
CA GLY A 147 -12.57 -1.73 -24.56
C GLY A 147 -12.17 -0.57 -23.62
N GLY A 148 -11.14 -0.74 -22.77
CA GLY A 148 -10.81 0.16 -21.68
C GLY A 148 -11.82 0.13 -20.53
N ALA A 149 -11.72 1.10 -19.61
CA ALA A 149 -12.76 1.32 -18.60
C ALA A 149 -13.99 1.96 -19.27
N VAL A 150 -15.15 1.34 -19.09
CA VAL A 150 -16.44 1.88 -19.59
C VAL A 150 -16.77 3.24 -18.93
N ASP A 151 -16.29 3.47 -17.69
CA ASP A 151 -16.37 4.75 -16.97
C ASP A 151 -15.15 4.95 -16.02
N GLY A 152 -13.98 5.26 -16.60
CA GLY A 152 -12.76 5.48 -15.81
C GLY A 152 -12.86 6.65 -14.81
N ALA A 153 -13.67 7.67 -15.11
CA ALA A 153 -13.90 8.78 -14.19
C ALA A 153 -14.73 8.36 -12.98
N GLY A 154 -15.77 7.53 -13.19
CA GLY A 154 -16.56 6.96 -12.12
C GLY A 154 -15.78 6.01 -11.23
N PHE A 155 -14.92 5.17 -11.80
CA PHE A 155 -14.04 4.32 -11.00
C PHE A 155 -13.13 5.16 -10.11
N LYS A 156 -12.46 6.18 -10.67
CA LYS A 156 -11.61 7.10 -9.89
C LYS A 156 -12.38 7.81 -8.77
N ARG A 157 -13.64 8.22 -9.01
CA ARG A 157 -14.51 8.80 -7.97
C ARG A 157 -14.79 7.82 -6.84
N ARG A 158 -15.17 6.58 -7.15
CA ARG A 158 -15.44 5.55 -6.13
C ARG A 158 -14.21 5.24 -5.28
N VAL A 159 -13.03 5.21 -5.89
CA VAL A 159 -11.75 5.01 -5.20
C VAL A 159 -11.45 6.18 -4.25
N ARG A 160 -11.64 7.42 -4.71
CA ARG A 160 -11.54 8.61 -3.84
C ARG A 160 -12.52 8.56 -2.67
N GLU A 161 -13.80 8.29 -2.93
CA GLU A 161 -14.82 8.22 -1.89
C GLU A 161 -14.47 7.16 -0.84
N GLN A 162 -13.91 6.02 -1.27
CA GLN A 162 -13.43 5.00 -0.35
C GLN A 162 -12.20 5.45 0.45
N ALA A 163 -11.28 6.22 -0.17
CA ALA A 163 -10.13 6.80 0.53
C ALA A 163 -10.57 7.82 1.59
N ASP A 164 -11.50 8.71 1.25
CA ASP A 164 -12.09 9.66 2.20
C ASP A 164 -12.77 8.92 3.37
N ARG A 165 -13.52 7.85 3.09
CA ARG A 165 -14.12 7.00 4.14
C ARG A 165 -13.07 6.37 5.06
N TYR A 166 -11.93 5.95 4.54
CA TYR A 166 -10.85 5.43 5.38
C TYR A 166 -10.26 6.51 6.29
N LEU A 167 -10.12 7.74 5.80
CA LEU A 167 -9.65 8.88 6.60
C LEU A 167 -10.65 9.28 7.69
N THR A 168 -11.96 9.20 7.43
CA THR A 168 -12.99 9.61 8.40
C THR A 168 -13.38 8.50 9.37
N ASN A 169 -13.48 7.25 8.92
CA ASN A 169 -14.04 6.14 9.68
C ASN A 169 -12.97 5.16 10.18
N GLY A 170 -11.71 5.34 9.76
CA GLY A 170 -10.60 4.45 10.07
C GLY A 170 -10.27 3.46 8.95
N MET A 171 -8.99 3.12 8.85
CA MET A 171 -8.45 2.10 7.97
C MET A 171 -8.41 0.74 8.68
N PRO A 172 -8.28 -0.38 7.94
CA PRO A 172 -7.86 -1.65 8.55
C PRO A 172 -6.54 -1.47 9.33
N GLY A 173 -6.40 -2.10 10.50
CA GLY A 173 -5.28 -1.82 11.40
C GLY A 173 -3.89 -1.99 10.78
N ARG A 174 -3.71 -2.97 9.87
CA ARG A 174 -2.46 -3.15 9.11
C ARG A 174 -2.19 -1.96 8.18
N ALA A 175 -3.22 -1.50 7.46
CA ALA A 175 -3.10 -0.34 6.59
C ALA A 175 -2.80 0.93 7.39
N GLU A 176 -3.46 1.12 8.53
CA GLU A 176 -3.21 2.28 9.39
C GLU A 176 -1.76 2.32 9.91
N ALA A 177 -1.24 1.17 10.37
CA ALA A 177 0.14 1.06 10.83
C ALA A 177 1.12 1.44 9.72
N PHE A 178 0.93 0.90 8.51
CA PHE A 178 1.79 1.21 7.37
C PHE A 178 1.67 2.67 6.93
N PHE A 179 0.45 3.20 6.85
CA PHE A 179 0.17 4.60 6.51
C PHE A 179 0.92 5.57 7.43
N ARG A 180 0.85 5.35 8.76
CA ARG A 180 1.55 6.18 9.75
C ARG A 180 3.07 6.09 9.61
N THR A 181 3.60 4.88 9.37
CA THR A 181 5.03 4.67 9.14
C THR A 181 5.53 5.39 7.89
N LEU A 182 4.77 5.37 6.79
CA LEU A 182 5.10 6.14 5.59
C LEU A 182 5.13 7.64 5.86
N MET A 183 4.09 8.17 6.52
CA MET A 183 4.02 9.59 6.85
C MET A 183 5.20 10.05 7.71
N HIS A 184 5.63 9.23 8.68
CA HIS A 184 6.77 9.54 9.51
C HIS A 184 8.09 9.45 8.73
N PHE A 185 8.31 8.37 7.97
CA PHE A 185 9.54 8.15 7.21
C PHE A 185 9.78 9.21 6.14
N TYR A 186 8.74 9.61 5.41
CA TYR A 186 8.83 10.63 4.35
C TYR A 186 8.55 12.05 4.83
N GLY A 187 8.35 12.28 6.14
CA GLY A 187 8.12 13.61 6.71
C GLY A 187 6.82 14.28 6.21
N MET A 188 5.80 13.47 5.93
CA MET A 188 4.51 13.93 5.40
C MET A 188 3.45 14.18 6.47
N ALA A 189 3.69 13.85 7.74
CA ALA A 189 2.69 13.97 8.81
C ALA A 189 2.00 15.35 8.87
N ASP A 190 2.77 16.44 8.85
CA ASP A 190 2.23 17.81 8.93
C ASP A 190 1.65 18.31 7.59
N ARG A 191 1.94 17.63 6.48
CA ARG A 191 1.60 18.05 5.12
C ARG A 191 0.57 17.14 4.47
N PHE A 192 0.22 16.02 5.11
CA PHE A 192 -0.65 15.01 4.51
C PHE A 192 -2.00 15.61 4.12
N SER A 193 -2.64 16.35 5.03
CA SER A 193 -3.96 16.94 4.77
C SER A 193 -3.94 17.90 3.59
N SER A 194 -2.93 18.78 3.48
CA SER A 194 -2.82 19.71 2.36
C SER A 194 -2.44 19.00 1.06
N ALA A 195 -1.56 18.00 1.11
CA ALA A 195 -1.22 17.17 -0.03
C ALA A 195 -2.43 16.37 -0.54
N TRP A 196 -3.24 15.79 0.35
CA TRP A 196 -4.48 15.09 0.00
C TRP A 196 -5.48 16.02 -0.68
N GLN A 197 -5.67 17.24 -0.17
CA GLN A 197 -6.55 18.22 -0.83
C GLN A 197 -6.02 18.67 -2.20
N ALA A 198 -4.70 18.77 -2.37
CA ALA A 198 -4.06 19.15 -3.63
C ALA A 198 -4.24 18.10 -4.74
N GLU A 199 -4.58 16.85 -4.42
CA GLU A 199 -4.97 15.83 -5.41
C GLU A 199 -6.28 16.19 -6.13
N PHE A 200 -7.06 17.16 -5.59
CA PHE A 200 -8.40 17.53 -6.05
C PHE A 200 -8.59 19.06 -6.17
N PRO A 201 -7.87 19.73 -7.08
CA PRO A 201 -7.91 21.19 -7.22
C PRO A 201 -9.31 21.75 -7.54
N ASP A 202 -10.18 20.95 -8.17
CA ASP A 202 -11.53 21.37 -8.57
C ASP A 202 -12.58 21.28 -7.45
N THR A 203 -12.21 20.82 -6.24
CA THR A 203 -13.13 20.73 -5.08
C THR A 203 -12.89 21.79 -3.99
N ALA A 204 -12.31 22.93 -4.36
CA ALA A 204 -12.16 24.07 -3.45
C ALA A 204 -13.54 24.46 -2.84
N PRO A 205 -13.61 24.79 -1.54
CA PRO A 205 -14.86 25.22 -0.94
C PRO A 205 -15.33 26.48 -1.65
N VAL A 206 -16.56 26.46 -2.16
CA VAL A 206 -17.29 27.68 -2.49
C VAL A 206 -17.48 28.40 -1.15
N HIS A 207 -16.57 29.33 -0.84
CA HIS A 207 -16.75 30.23 0.29
C HIS A 207 -18.10 30.92 0.12
N SER A 208 -19.04 30.61 1.02
CA SER A 208 -20.29 31.34 1.21
C SER A 208 -20.06 32.48 2.19
#